data_AF-A0A944MD58-F1
#
_entry.id   AF-A0A944MD58-F1
#
_cell.length_a   1.000
_cell.length_b   1.000
_cell.length_c   1.000
_cell.angle_alpha   90.00
_cell.angle_beta   90.00
_cell.angle_gamma   90.00
#
_symmetry.space_group_name_H-M   'P 1'
#
loop_
_entity.id
_entity.type
_entity.pdbx_description
1 polymer ?
#
loop_
_entity_poly.entity_id
_entity_poly.type
_entity_poly.pdbx_seq_one_letter_code
_entity_poly.pdbx_strand_id
1 'polypeptide(L)'
;MKLSIRQSLTYSALMLMFFTQTTYAAPGMSEQQMQQMMLNAQKAQACFSEFDKSTFDELEAKGKKMEADIKALCAAGKRDEAMSTAMKYSKQMHNDPKMKEIRKCGEMMEGAMAGMPQPYMPPTDEEQEKDGHICDDM
;
A
#
# COMPACT_ATOMS: atom_id res chain seq x y z
N MET A 1 43.97 2.37 -11.39
CA MET A 1 43.10 2.22 -12.57
C MET A 1 42.92 3.60 -13.20
N LYS A 2 43.78 4.00 -14.14
CA LYS A 2 43.75 5.35 -14.74
C LYS A 2 42.97 5.28 -16.05
N LEU A 3 41.67 5.58 -16.01
CA LEU A 3 40.91 5.78 -17.24
C LEU A 3 41.37 7.09 -17.90
N SER A 4 41.69 7.03 -19.19
CA SER A 4 42.08 8.21 -19.96
C SER A 4 40.88 9.13 -20.20
N ILE A 5 41.09 10.44 -20.25
CA ILE A 5 40.03 11.45 -20.45
C ILE A 5 39.22 11.17 -21.74
N ARG A 6 39.87 10.61 -22.78
CA ARG A 6 39.19 10.15 -24.01
C ARG A 6 38.24 8.98 -23.75
N GLN A 7 38.61 8.05 -22.88
CA GLN A 7 37.75 6.93 -22.48
C GLN A 7 36.55 7.42 -21.66
N SER A 8 36.76 8.32 -20.70
CA SER A 8 35.66 8.92 -19.93
C SER A 8 34.65 9.66 -20.81
N LEU A 9 35.10 10.40 -21.83
CA LEU A 9 34.22 11.09 -22.78
C LEU A 9 33.44 10.11 -23.67
N THR A 10 34.07 9.04 -24.15
CA THR A 10 33.36 7.99 -24.93
C THR A 10 32.34 7.24 -24.08
N TYR A 11 32.64 6.94 -22.81
CA TYR A 11 31.68 6.27 -21.92
C TYR A 11 30.51 7.19 -21.55
N SER A 12 30.76 8.49 -21.37
CA SER A 12 29.71 9.47 -21.09
C SER A 12 28.78 9.66 -22.30
N ALA A 13 29.31 9.63 -23.52
CA ALA A 13 28.51 9.70 -24.74
C ALA A 13 27.71 8.41 -25.01
N LEU A 14 28.29 7.23 -24.71
CA LEU A 14 27.59 5.94 -24.84
C LEU A 14 26.46 5.79 -23.82
N MET A 15 26.64 6.27 -22.58
CA MET A 15 25.60 6.25 -21.53
C MET A 15 24.40 7.15 -21.87
N LEU A 16 24.61 8.27 -22.57
CA LEU A 16 23.54 9.19 -22.98
C LEU A 16 22.67 8.64 -24.14
N MET A 17 23.18 7.70 -24.95
CA MET A 17 22.40 7.07 -26.04
C MET A 17 21.47 5.95 -25.58
N PHE A 18 21.59 5.47 -24.34
CA PHE A 18 20.71 4.42 -23.79
C PHE A 18 19.44 4.95 -23.13
N PHE A 19 19.28 6.27 -22.97
CA PHE A 19 18.09 6.87 -22.33
C PHE A 19 16.96 7.24 -23.31
N THR A 20 17.13 7.09 -24.64
CA THR A 20 16.14 7.55 -25.64
C THR A 20 15.15 6.48 -26.10
N GLN A 21 14.95 5.39 -25.36
CA GLN A 21 13.97 4.37 -25.74
C GLN A 21 13.34 3.81 -24.46
N THR A 22 12.18 4.35 -24.07
CA THR A 22 10.92 3.60 -23.89
C THR A 22 9.89 4.50 -23.21
N THR A 23 9.16 5.28 -24.00
CA THR A 23 7.82 5.72 -23.56
C THR A 23 6.92 4.48 -23.64
N TYR A 24 6.86 3.70 -22.56
CA TYR A 24 5.85 2.67 -22.42
C TYR A 24 4.51 3.39 -22.18
N ALA A 25 3.82 3.73 -23.28
CA ALA A 25 2.39 4.00 -23.21
C ALA A 25 1.74 2.68 -22.78
N ALA A 26 1.21 2.62 -21.56
CA ALA A 26 0.41 1.49 -21.11
C ALA A 26 -0.73 1.28 -22.14
N PRO A 27 -0.84 0.10 -22.78
CA PRO A 27 -1.85 -0.13 -23.80
C PRO A 27 -3.25 -0.04 -23.17
N GLY A 28 -4.10 0.86 -23.71
CA GLY A 28 -5.51 0.96 -23.33
C GLY A 28 -5.93 2.23 -22.55
N MET A 29 -5.02 3.16 -22.25
CA MET A 29 -5.37 4.44 -21.61
C MET A 29 -5.20 5.63 -22.55
N SER A 30 -6.16 6.57 -22.52
CA SER A 30 -6.05 7.83 -23.27
C SER A 30 -5.05 8.78 -22.61
N GLU A 31 -4.50 9.75 -23.38
CA GLU A 31 -3.61 10.78 -22.84
C GLU A 31 -4.27 11.59 -21.70
N GLN A 32 -5.58 11.85 -21.81
CA GLN A 32 -6.35 12.53 -20.77
C GLN A 32 -6.43 11.68 -19.48
N GLN A 33 -6.63 10.37 -19.61
CA GLN A 33 -6.63 9.47 -18.45
C GLN A 33 -5.25 9.42 -17.78
N MET A 34 -4.18 9.41 -18.58
CA MET A 34 -2.82 9.44 -18.07
C MET A 34 -2.50 10.74 -17.32
N GLN A 35 -2.92 11.88 -17.85
CA GLN A 35 -2.73 13.18 -17.20
C GLN A 35 -3.54 13.28 -15.90
N GLN A 36 -4.78 12.76 -15.89
CA GLN A 36 -5.60 12.70 -14.68
C GLN A 36 -4.96 11.81 -13.61
N MET A 37 -4.41 10.66 -14.00
CA MET A 37 -3.69 9.77 -13.10
C MET A 37 -2.47 10.47 -12.47
N MET A 38 -1.69 11.20 -13.28
CA MET A 38 -0.53 11.95 -12.77
C MET A 38 -0.93 13.01 -11.75
N LEU A 39 -2.01 13.76 -12.03
CA LEU A 39 -2.53 14.77 -11.12
C LEU A 39 -3.02 14.15 -9.80
N ASN A 40 -3.73 13.02 -9.89
CA ASN A 40 -4.21 12.27 -8.75
C ASN A 40 -3.05 11.72 -7.89
N ALA A 41 -2.00 11.19 -8.52
CA ALA A 41 -0.80 10.73 -7.83
C ALA A 41 -0.08 11.86 -7.08
N GLN A 42 0.02 13.06 -7.68
CA GLN A 42 0.60 14.22 -7.00
C GLN A 42 -0.22 14.66 -5.77
N LYS A 43 -1.55 14.65 -5.89
CA LYS A 43 -2.45 14.96 -4.76
C LYS A 43 -2.31 13.94 -3.64
N ALA A 44 -2.25 12.65 -3.98
CA ALA A 44 -2.03 11.59 -3.00
C ALA A 44 -0.66 11.74 -2.33
N GLN A 45 0.40 12.03 -3.10
CA GLN A 45 1.74 12.27 -2.55
C GLN A 45 1.75 13.47 -1.58
N ALA A 46 1.09 14.57 -1.93
CA ALA A 46 0.94 15.72 -1.04
C ALA A 46 0.19 15.36 0.23
N CYS A 47 -0.91 14.60 0.12
CA CYS A 47 -1.70 14.10 1.25
C CYS A 47 -0.85 13.21 2.17
N PHE A 48 -0.11 12.25 1.62
CA PHE A 48 0.79 11.40 2.42
C PHE A 48 1.94 12.16 3.07
N SER A 49 2.36 13.29 2.49
CA SER A 49 3.42 14.13 3.05
C SER A 49 2.99 14.90 4.30
N GLU A 50 1.69 14.95 4.60
CA GLU A 50 1.17 15.51 5.87
C GLU A 50 1.41 14.58 7.06
N PHE A 51 1.78 13.31 6.82
CA PHE A 51 2.04 12.32 7.86
C PHE A 51 3.54 12.11 8.03
N ASP A 52 4.02 12.31 9.25
CA ASP A 52 5.38 11.94 9.60
C ASP A 52 5.55 10.41 9.62
N LYS A 53 6.79 9.96 9.38
CA LYS A 53 7.18 8.55 9.46
C LYS A 53 6.72 7.88 10.76
N SER A 54 6.78 8.61 11.88
CA SER A 54 6.36 8.11 13.19
C SER A 54 4.90 7.65 13.23
N THR A 55 4.02 8.24 12.40
CA THR A 55 2.63 7.80 12.27
C THR A 55 2.55 6.39 11.68
N PHE A 56 3.33 6.13 10.64
CA PHE A 56 3.39 4.80 10.03
C PHE A 56 4.07 3.78 10.95
N ASP A 57 5.15 4.18 11.63
CA ASP A 57 5.83 3.32 12.61
C ASP A 57 4.87 2.92 13.76
N GLU A 58 4.03 3.85 14.24
CA GLU A 58 3.02 3.58 15.27
C GLU A 58 1.96 2.57 14.78
N LEU A 59 1.47 2.75 13.55
CA LEU A 59 0.48 1.86 12.94
C LEU A 59 1.06 0.46 12.69
N GLU A 60 2.31 0.38 12.21
CA GLU A 60 3.03 -0.87 12.01
C GLU A 60 3.22 -1.61 13.35
N ALA A 61 3.64 -0.91 14.40
CA ALA A 61 3.80 -1.50 15.72
C ALA A 61 2.47 -2.04 16.28
N LYS A 62 1.36 -1.31 16.11
CA LYS A 62 0.02 -1.77 16.49
C LYS A 62 -0.40 -3.02 15.71
N GLY A 63 -0.14 -3.05 14.40
CA GLY A 63 -0.43 -4.19 13.54
C GLY A 63 0.35 -5.44 13.94
N LYS A 64 1.67 -5.32 14.12
CA LYS A 64 2.53 -6.43 14.57
C LYS A 64 2.12 -6.98 15.92
N LYS A 65 1.75 -6.10 16.86
CA LYS A 65 1.24 -6.53 18.17
C LYS A 65 -0.04 -7.34 18.02
N MET A 66 -1.00 -6.85 17.23
CA MET A 66 -2.26 -7.56 16.98
C MET A 66 -2.01 -8.93 16.34
N GLU A 67 -1.14 -9.00 15.34
CA GLU A 67 -0.80 -10.25 14.67
C GLU A 67 -0.21 -11.27 15.66
N ALA A 68 0.71 -10.83 16.52
CA ALA A 68 1.30 -11.67 17.55
C ALA A 68 0.26 -12.16 18.58
N ASP A 69 -0.64 -11.27 19.03
CA ASP A 69 -1.70 -11.61 19.98
C ASP A 69 -2.66 -12.66 19.37
N ILE A 70 -3.06 -12.50 18.10
CA ILE A 70 -3.91 -13.45 17.39
C ILE A 70 -3.22 -14.80 17.20
N LYS A 71 -1.95 -14.81 16.76
CA LYS A 71 -1.16 -16.03 16.61
C LYS A 71 -1.06 -16.80 17.92
N ALA A 72 -0.83 -16.10 19.04
CA ALA A 72 -0.78 -16.72 20.36
C ALA A 72 -2.14 -17.33 20.77
N LEU A 73 -3.25 -16.64 20.50
CA LEU A 73 -4.59 -17.15 20.79
C LEU A 73 -4.93 -18.37 19.93
N CYS A 74 -4.63 -18.33 18.63
CA CYS A 74 -4.81 -19.46 17.73
C CYS A 74 -3.97 -20.68 18.15
N ALA A 75 -2.70 -20.49 18.49
CA ALA A 75 -1.81 -21.55 18.99
C ALA A 75 -2.28 -22.15 20.32
N ALA A 76 -2.95 -21.37 21.16
CA ALA A 76 -3.56 -21.83 22.40
C ALA A 76 -4.94 -22.51 22.20
N GLY A 77 -5.41 -22.67 20.96
CA GLY A 77 -6.73 -23.24 20.64
C GLY A 77 -7.91 -22.30 20.92
N LYS A 78 -7.65 -21.03 21.27
CA LYS A 78 -8.66 -20.03 21.63
C LYS A 78 -9.21 -19.32 20.37
N ARG A 79 -9.83 -20.11 19.49
CA ARG A 79 -10.30 -19.65 18.16
C ARG A 79 -11.23 -18.45 18.25
N ASP A 80 -12.32 -18.56 19.01
CA ASP A 80 -13.31 -17.48 19.15
C ASP A 80 -12.71 -16.19 19.75
N GLU A 81 -11.78 -16.33 20.70
CA GLU A 81 -11.08 -15.19 21.31
C GLU A 81 -10.16 -14.51 20.30
N ALA A 82 -9.48 -15.28 19.43
CA ALA A 82 -8.68 -14.76 18.33
C ALA A 82 -9.53 -13.97 17.33
N MET A 83 -10.67 -14.53 16.90
CA MET A 83 -11.60 -13.85 15.99
C MET A 83 -12.15 -12.56 16.61
N SER A 84 -12.65 -12.63 17.86
CA SER A 84 -13.15 -11.46 18.57
C SER A 84 -12.09 -10.36 18.71
N THR A 85 -10.84 -10.74 18.97
CA THR A 85 -9.70 -9.82 19.05
C THR A 85 -9.42 -9.14 17.71
N ALA A 86 -9.45 -9.90 16.62
CA ALA A 86 -9.31 -9.38 15.25
C ALA A 86 -10.40 -8.37 14.90
N MET A 87 -11.67 -8.72 15.19
CA MET A 87 -12.82 -7.87 14.92
C MET A 87 -12.74 -6.56 15.71
N LYS A 88 -12.37 -6.64 16.99
CA LYS A 88 -12.16 -5.45 17.83
C LYS A 88 -11.07 -4.55 17.25
N TYR A 89 -9.95 -5.11 16.84
CA TYR A 89 -8.87 -4.35 16.22
C TYR A 89 -9.30 -3.71 14.89
N SER A 90 -9.98 -4.48 14.01
CA SER A 90 -10.53 -3.99 12.75
C SER A 90 -11.45 -2.79 12.98
N LYS A 91 -12.38 -2.88 13.94
CA LYS A 91 -13.27 -1.77 14.31
C LYS A 91 -12.51 -0.57 14.87
N GLN A 92 -11.45 -0.78 15.65
CA GLN A 92 -10.60 0.30 16.16
C GLN A 92 -9.89 1.02 15.01
N MET A 93 -9.24 0.29 14.10
CA MET A 93 -8.56 0.86 12.94
C MET A 93 -9.54 1.49 11.93
N HIS A 94 -10.77 0.98 11.83
CA HIS A 94 -11.81 1.61 11.02
C HIS A 94 -12.16 2.99 11.57
N ASN A 95 -12.30 3.11 12.90
CA ASN A 95 -12.72 4.34 13.56
C ASN A 95 -11.60 5.33 13.86
N ASP A 96 -10.33 4.90 13.79
CA ASP A 96 -9.17 5.75 14.04
C ASP A 96 -9.11 6.94 13.06
N PRO A 97 -9.03 8.20 13.56
CA PRO A 97 -9.00 9.39 12.71
C PRO A 97 -7.81 9.44 11.75
N LYS A 98 -6.62 9.01 12.19
CA LYS A 98 -5.42 9.00 11.33
C LYS A 98 -5.63 7.99 10.20
N MET A 99 -6.17 6.82 10.50
CA MET A 99 -6.51 5.82 9.48
C MET A 99 -7.57 6.32 8.50
N LYS A 100 -8.54 7.13 8.94
CA LYS A 100 -9.53 7.73 8.04
C LYS A 100 -8.88 8.72 7.07
N GLU A 101 -7.99 9.59 7.54
CA GLU A 101 -7.29 10.52 6.65
C GLU A 101 -6.33 9.80 5.70
N ILE A 102 -5.60 8.77 6.19
CA ILE A 102 -4.75 7.92 5.33
C ILE A 102 -5.57 7.22 4.24
N ARG A 103 -6.77 6.71 4.55
CA ARG A 103 -7.67 6.12 3.56
C ARG A 103 -8.10 7.14 2.50
N LYS A 104 -8.46 8.35 2.90
CA LYS A 104 -8.79 9.43 1.95
C LYS A 104 -7.63 9.74 1.00
N CYS A 105 -6.38 9.73 1.49
CA CYS A 105 -5.21 9.87 0.61
C CYS A 105 -5.13 8.72 -0.41
N GLY A 106 -5.46 7.50 0.00
CA GLY A 106 -5.51 6.32 -0.88
C GLY A 106 -6.64 6.35 -1.92
N GLU A 107 -7.82 6.86 -1.55
CA GLU A 107 -8.98 7.02 -2.46
C GLU A 107 -8.63 7.91 -3.66
N MET A 108 -7.76 8.91 -3.47
CA MET A 108 -7.28 9.76 -4.56
C MET A 108 -6.47 8.99 -5.60
N MET A 109 -5.96 7.79 -5.27
CA MET A 109 -5.25 6.89 -6.18
C MET A 109 -6.14 5.81 -6.81
N GLU A 110 -7.45 5.76 -6.55
CA GLU A 110 -8.34 4.72 -7.09
C GLU A 110 -8.31 4.63 -8.62
N GLY A 111 -8.21 5.76 -9.32
CA GLY A 111 -8.05 5.79 -10.77
C GLY A 111 -6.72 5.21 -11.27
N ALA A 112 -5.68 5.17 -10.41
CA ALA A 112 -4.40 4.51 -10.66
C ALA A 112 -4.42 3.02 -10.29
N MET A 113 -5.41 2.60 -9.50
CA MET A 113 -5.57 1.23 -8.99
C MET A 113 -6.67 0.44 -9.69
N ALA A 114 -7.17 0.91 -10.83
CA ALA A 114 -8.07 0.15 -11.69
C ALA A 114 -7.40 -1.17 -12.12
N GLY A 115 -7.74 -2.28 -11.45
CA GLY A 115 -7.14 -3.61 -11.64
C GLY A 115 -6.38 -4.16 -10.44
N MET A 116 -6.19 -3.37 -9.38
CA MET A 116 -5.70 -3.85 -8.07
C MET A 116 -6.90 -4.33 -7.22
N PRO A 117 -6.70 -5.27 -6.27
CA PRO A 117 -7.74 -5.62 -5.31
C PRO A 117 -8.30 -4.36 -4.65
N GLN A 118 -9.62 -4.29 -4.53
CA GLN A 118 -10.29 -3.16 -3.89
C GLN A 118 -9.63 -2.84 -2.53
N PRO A 119 -9.56 -1.55 -2.13
CA PRO A 119 -9.14 -1.19 -0.79
C PRO A 119 -9.90 -2.06 0.21
N TYR A 120 -9.20 -2.65 1.18
CA TYR A 120 -9.79 -3.55 2.16
C TYR A 120 -11.01 -2.87 2.80
N MET A 121 -12.19 -3.32 2.39
CA MET A 121 -13.45 -2.98 3.03
C MET A 121 -13.65 -4.05 4.09
N PRO A 122 -13.76 -3.69 5.38
CA PRO A 122 -14.02 -4.70 6.41
C PRO A 122 -15.32 -5.43 6.04
N PRO A 123 -15.31 -6.79 5.97
CA PRO A 123 -16.48 -7.56 5.57
C PRO A 123 -17.65 -7.27 6.51
N THR A 124 -18.86 -7.24 5.95
CA THR A 124 -20.09 -7.12 6.74
C THR A 124 -20.25 -8.34 7.66
N ASP A 125 -21.06 -8.21 8.72
CA ASP A 125 -21.29 -9.30 9.69
C ASP A 125 -21.77 -10.59 8.98
N GLU A 126 -22.52 -10.48 7.87
CA GLU A 126 -23.00 -11.62 7.06
C GLU A 126 -21.92 -12.21 6.12
N GLU A 127 -20.97 -11.40 5.67
CA GLU A 127 -19.83 -11.87 4.86
C GLU A 127 -18.76 -12.55 5.73
N GLN A 128 -18.64 -12.13 6.99
CA GLN A 128 -17.74 -12.72 7.98
C GLN A 128 -18.09 -14.15 8.38
N GLU A 129 -19.37 -14.54 8.35
CA GLU A 129 -19.76 -15.95 8.58
C GLU A 129 -19.37 -16.87 7.41
N LYS A 130 -19.10 -16.29 6.22
CA LYS A 130 -18.69 -17.03 5.02
C LYS A 130 -17.18 -17.00 4.79
N ASP A 131 -16.49 -15.99 5.31
CA ASP A 131 -15.04 -15.94 5.35
C ASP A 131 -14.48 -16.95 6.36
N GLY A 132 -13.34 -17.56 6.04
CA GLY A 132 -12.67 -18.52 6.91
C GLY A 132 -12.36 -17.94 8.29
N HIS A 133 -12.20 -18.81 9.28
CA HIS A 133 -11.85 -18.33 10.62
C HIS A 133 -10.40 -17.84 10.61
N ILE A 134 -10.09 -16.73 11.29
CA ILE A 134 -8.75 -16.10 11.22
C ILE A 134 -7.58 -17.04 11.55
N CYS A 135 -7.80 -18.04 12.39
CA CYS A 135 -6.80 -19.07 12.72
C CYS A 135 -6.53 -20.08 11.60
N ASP A 136 -7.33 -20.12 10.54
CA ASP A 136 -7.16 -21.05 9.42
C ASP A 136 -6.09 -20.56 8.43
N ASP A 137 -5.74 -19.27 8.50
CA ASP A 137 -4.74 -18.59 7.66
C ASP A 137 -3.44 -18.21 8.43
N MET A 138 -3.26 -18.71 9.67
CA MET A 138 -2.18 -18.31 10.61
C MET A 138 -1.03 -19.30 10.74
#